data_AF-A0A4U9CYV0-F1
#
_entry.id   AF-A0A4U9CYV0-F1
#
_cell.length_a   1.000
_cell.length_b   1.000
_cell.length_c   1.000
_cell.angle_alpha   90.00
_cell.angle_beta   90.00
_cell.angle_gamma   90.00
#
_symmetry.space_group_name_H-M   'P 1'
#
loop_
_entity.id
_entity.type
_entity.pdbx_description
1 polymer ?
#
loop_
_entity_poly.entity_id
_entity_poly.type
_entity_poly.pdbx_seq_one_letter_code
_entity_poly.pdbx_strand_id
1 'polypeptide(L)'
;MSETFMINHKKVPLKSLQYNSKANQLEVMRNWFYEHYEDPVNACPYNSREGGYAYIYGGPYDADEELQANFGGFVKDDYIKELVGELQADCFEWSGNSNNTDWYDDDLYNAVTSSEAPLAKFVGNIEGIKSLANGEFEGERKDHSAQPSVHQCHYSTGNTLC
;
A
#
# COMPACT_ATOMS: atom_id res chain seq x y z
N MET A 1 2.05 13.33 -19.39
CA MET A 1 3.48 13.66 -19.33
C MET A 1 4.20 12.65 -20.21
N SER A 2 5.21 13.03 -21.00
CA SER A 2 5.98 12.03 -21.77
C SER A 2 7.00 11.36 -20.86
N GLU A 3 6.80 10.09 -20.58
CA GLU A 3 7.75 9.28 -19.82
C GLU A 3 9.08 9.16 -20.58
N THR A 4 10.19 9.25 -19.85
CA THR A 4 11.54 9.25 -20.42
C THR A 4 12.43 8.27 -19.68
N PHE A 5 13.20 7.49 -20.44
CA PHE A 5 14.09 6.45 -19.94
C PHE A 5 15.55 6.80 -20.22
N MET A 6 16.46 6.25 -19.41
CA MET A 6 17.90 6.42 -19.60
C MET A 6 18.45 5.25 -20.42
N ILE A 7 19.03 5.55 -21.59
CA ILE A 7 19.73 4.57 -22.44
C ILE A 7 21.13 5.11 -22.71
N ASN A 8 22.17 4.38 -22.30
CA ASN A 8 23.58 4.80 -22.51
C ASN A 8 23.84 6.26 -22.04
N HIS A 9 23.35 6.63 -20.86
CA HIS A 9 23.43 7.99 -20.28
C HIS A 9 22.68 9.08 -21.05
N LYS A 10 21.77 8.72 -21.96
CA LYS A 10 20.92 9.66 -22.70
C LYS A 10 19.45 9.45 -22.34
N LYS A 11 18.72 10.55 -22.13
CA LYS A 11 17.27 10.53 -21.95
C LYS A 11 16.59 10.28 -23.30
N VAL A 12 15.77 9.25 -23.35
CA VAL A 12 15.00 8.83 -24.53
C VAL A 12 13.52 8.79 -24.16
N PRO A 13 12.63 9.48 -24.88
CA PRO A 13 11.19 9.40 -24.61
C PRO A 13 10.64 8.03 -25.03
N LEU A 14 9.60 7.56 -24.35
CA LEU A 14 8.92 6.27 -24.63
C LEU A 14 8.61 6.08 -26.12
N LYS A 15 8.10 7.12 -26.78
CA LYS A 15 7.74 7.11 -28.22
C LYS A 15 8.92 6.84 -29.15
N SER A 16 10.15 7.14 -28.72
CA SER A 16 11.37 6.92 -29.48
C SER A 16 12.04 5.58 -29.14
N LEU A 17 11.52 4.83 -28.18
CA LEU A 17 12.07 3.55 -27.76
C LEU A 17 12.07 2.54 -28.92
N GLN A 18 11.05 2.55 -29.78
CA GLN A 18 10.95 1.72 -30.99
C GLN A 18 12.17 1.81 -31.94
N TYR A 19 12.90 2.93 -31.93
CA TYR A 19 14.06 3.15 -32.81
C TYR A 19 15.39 2.71 -32.18
N ASN A 20 15.37 2.19 -30.95
CA ASN A 20 16.56 1.68 -30.27
C ASN A 20 16.80 0.20 -30.61
N SER A 21 17.99 -0.31 -30.27
CA SER A 21 18.29 -1.74 -30.39
C SER A 21 17.36 -2.57 -29.50
N LYS A 22 17.08 -3.81 -29.90
CA LYS A 22 16.31 -4.77 -29.09
C LYS A 22 16.86 -4.87 -27.65
N ALA A 23 18.17 -4.98 -27.51
CA ALA A 23 18.83 -5.06 -26.21
C ALA A 23 18.50 -3.85 -25.31
N ASN A 24 18.58 -2.63 -25.85
CA ASN A 24 18.24 -1.43 -25.09
C ASN A 24 16.75 -1.38 -24.73
N GLN A 25 15.86 -1.86 -25.62
CA GLN A 25 14.43 -1.92 -25.33
C GLN A 25 14.13 -2.89 -24.18
N LEU A 26 14.72 -4.09 -24.21
CA LEU A 26 14.59 -5.09 -23.15
C LEU A 26 15.15 -4.59 -21.82
N GLU A 27 16.33 -3.97 -21.83
CA GLU A 27 16.95 -3.41 -20.63
C GLU A 27 16.10 -2.31 -20.01
N VAL A 28 15.55 -1.40 -20.82
CA VAL A 28 14.67 -0.33 -20.35
C VAL A 28 13.41 -0.90 -19.70
N MET A 29 12.72 -1.82 -20.38
CA MET A 29 11.51 -2.44 -19.85
C MET A 29 11.79 -3.19 -18.55
N ARG A 30 12.90 -3.92 -18.47
CA ARG A 30 13.32 -4.66 -17.27
C ARG A 30 13.61 -3.74 -16.10
N ASN A 31 14.41 -2.70 -16.33
CA ASN A 31 14.78 -1.75 -15.27
C ASN A 31 13.54 -1.03 -14.74
N TRP A 32 12.66 -0.58 -15.65
CA TRP A 32 11.38 0.00 -15.25
C TRP A 32 10.56 -0.99 -14.42
N PHE A 33 10.48 -2.26 -14.85
CA PHE A 33 9.70 -3.27 -14.13
C PHE A 33 10.22 -3.46 -12.69
N TYR A 34 11.53 -3.61 -12.49
CA TYR A 34 12.11 -3.76 -11.14
C TYR A 34 12.08 -2.48 -10.30
N GLU A 35 11.98 -1.30 -10.91
CA GLU A 35 11.71 -0.05 -10.18
C GLU A 35 10.29 -0.02 -9.59
N HIS A 36 9.33 -0.69 -10.23
CA HIS A 36 7.90 -0.65 -9.86
C HIS A 36 7.43 -1.91 -9.12
N TYR A 37 8.06 -3.05 -9.36
CA TYR A 37 7.66 -4.35 -8.81
C TYR A 37 8.86 -5.11 -8.26
N GLU A 38 8.59 -5.98 -7.28
CA GLU A 38 9.58 -6.90 -6.72
C GLU A 38 8.97 -8.28 -6.44
N ASP A 39 9.82 -9.29 -6.31
CA ASP A 39 9.37 -10.63 -5.91
C ASP A 39 8.79 -10.54 -4.48
N PRO A 40 7.55 -11.02 -4.25
CA PRO A 40 6.92 -10.97 -2.94
C PRO A 40 7.75 -11.66 -1.84
N VAL A 41 8.64 -12.59 -2.17
CA VAL A 41 9.55 -13.20 -1.17
C VAL A 41 10.44 -12.18 -0.46
N ASN A 42 10.74 -11.05 -1.10
CA ASN A 42 11.66 -10.06 -0.57
C ASN A 42 11.03 -9.15 0.49
N ALA A 43 9.73 -8.85 0.34
CA ALA A 43 9.07 -7.80 1.11
C ALA A 43 7.70 -8.21 1.68
N CYS A 44 7.05 -9.24 1.15
CA CYS A 44 5.72 -9.66 1.59
C CYS A 44 5.78 -10.76 2.66
N PRO A 45 4.98 -10.65 3.75
CA PRO A 45 4.83 -11.73 4.72
C PRO A 45 4.20 -12.99 4.08
N TYR A 46 4.77 -14.17 4.37
CA TYR A 46 4.23 -15.45 3.92
C TYR A 46 3.35 -16.11 5.01
N ASN A 47 2.12 -16.50 4.65
CA ASN A 47 1.22 -17.24 5.53
C ASN A 47 1.29 -18.74 5.22
N SER A 48 1.96 -19.50 6.08
CA SER A 48 2.13 -20.94 5.90
C SER A 48 0.87 -21.78 6.15
N ARG A 49 -0.15 -21.23 6.82
CA ARG A 49 -1.40 -21.95 7.11
C ARG A 49 -2.32 -22.00 5.90
N GLU A 50 -2.42 -20.88 5.19
CA GLU A 50 -3.30 -20.73 4.02
C GLU A 50 -2.52 -20.95 2.72
N GLY A 51 -1.20 -20.73 2.75
CA GLY A 51 -0.31 -20.83 1.59
C GLY A 51 -0.42 -19.58 0.73
N GLY A 52 0.55 -18.67 0.83
CA GLY A 52 0.61 -17.49 -0.03
C GLY A 52 1.27 -16.27 0.64
N TYR A 53 1.53 -15.25 -0.16
CA TYR A 53 2.05 -13.96 0.28
C TYR A 53 0.92 -12.96 0.55
N ALA A 54 1.12 -12.09 1.54
CA ALA A 54 0.28 -10.92 1.77
C ALA A 54 0.86 -9.72 1.01
N TYR A 55 0.20 -9.32 -0.07
CA TYR A 55 0.61 -8.21 -0.96
C TYR A 55 0.36 -6.83 -0.36
N ILE A 56 1.09 -6.49 0.70
CA ILE A 56 0.94 -5.23 1.45
C ILE A 56 1.37 -3.98 0.68
N TYR A 57 2.13 -4.15 -0.42
CA TYR A 57 2.58 -3.08 -1.32
C TYR A 57 1.80 -3.05 -2.64
N GLY A 58 0.67 -3.75 -2.71
CA GLY A 58 -0.09 -3.97 -3.94
C GLY A 58 0.27 -5.27 -4.65
N GLY A 59 -0.65 -5.71 -5.52
CA GLY A 59 -0.58 -6.97 -6.27
C GLY A 59 -1.67 -7.97 -5.84
N PRO A 60 -1.58 -9.23 -6.30
CA PRO A 60 -0.56 -9.75 -7.22
C PRO A 60 -0.65 -9.10 -8.61
N TYR A 61 0.49 -8.75 -9.18
CA TYR A 61 0.60 -8.20 -10.53
C TYR A 61 1.14 -9.25 -11.52
N ASP A 62 0.60 -9.24 -12.74
CA ASP A 62 1.08 -10.05 -13.85
C ASP A 62 2.05 -9.23 -14.73
N ALA A 63 3.23 -9.79 -15.00
CA ALA A 63 4.27 -9.09 -15.75
C ALA A 63 3.87 -8.74 -17.19
N ASP A 64 3.06 -9.58 -17.86
CA ASP A 64 2.57 -9.28 -19.22
C ASP A 64 1.59 -8.12 -19.16
N GLU A 65 0.60 -8.16 -18.26
CA GLU A 65 -0.39 -7.08 -18.13
C GLU A 65 0.28 -5.71 -17.89
N GLU A 66 1.22 -5.63 -16.94
CA GLU A 66 1.90 -4.38 -16.59
C GLU A 66 2.83 -3.89 -17.71
N LEU A 67 3.58 -4.77 -18.36
CA LEU A 67 4.47 -4.39 -19.46
C LEU A 67 3.68 -4.00 -20.73
N GLN A 68 2.59 -4.69 -21.04
CA GLN A 68 1.72 -4.33 -22.17
C GLN A 68 1.03 -2.99 -21.94
N ALA A 69 0.57 -2.72 -20.72
CA ALA A 69 -0.07 -1.45 -20.39
C ALA A 69 0.87 -0.25 -20.58
N ASN A 70 2.15 -0.40 -20.25
CA ASN A 70 3.12 0.69 -20.28
C ASN A 70 3.92 0.80 -21.60
N PHE A 71 4.24 -0.32 -22.23
CA PHE A 71 5.09 -0.37 -23.44
C PHE A 71 4.35 -0.82 -24.70
N GLY A 72 3.12 -1.32 -24.56
CA GLY A 72 2.28 -1.73 -25.68
C GLY A 72 2.12 -0.61 -26.71
N GLY A 73 2.31 -0.95 -27.98
CA GLY A 73 2.27 0.02 -29.09
C GLY A 73 3.53 0.88 -29.26
N PHE A 74 4.49 0.83 -28.32
CA PHE A 74 5.80 1.48 -28.46
C PHE A 74 6.93 0.48 -28.68
N VAL A 75 6.78 -0.74 -28.16
CA VAL A 75 7.70 -1.87 -28.34
C VAL A 75 6.94 -3.00 -29.03
N LYS A 76 7.67 -3.87 -29.74
CA LYS A 76 7.05 -5.05 -30.37
C LYS A 76 6.61 -6.04 -29.30
N ASP A 77 5.40 -6.59 -29.45
CA ASP A 77 4.83 -7.58 -28.54
C ASP A 77 5.75 -8.79 -28.32
N ASP A 78 6.47 -9.24 -29.35
CA ASP A 78 7.42 -10.35 -29.24
C ASP A 78 8.55 -10.06 -28.23
N TYR A 79 8.99 -8.81 -28.13
CA TYR A 79 10.03 -8.42 -27.16
C TYR A 79 9.47 -8.32 -25.75
N ILE A 80 8.22 -7.86 -25.62
CA ILE A 80 7.51 -7.85 -24.33
C ILE A 80 7.37 -9.30 -23.83
N LYS A 81 6.86 -10.20 -24.66
CA LYS A 81 6.70 -11.63 -24.32
C LYS A 81 8.01 -12.31 -23.98
N GLU A 82 9.08 -11.97 -24.68
CA GLU A 82 10.42 -12.47 -24.36
C GLU A 82 10.85 -12.05 -22.95
N LEU A 83 10.69 -10.77 -22.61
CA LEU A 83 10.97 -10.28 -21.26
C LEU A 83 10.06 -10.91 -20.20
N VAL A 84 8.76 -11.04 -20.47
CA VAL A 84 7.80 -11.70 -19.58
C VAL A 84 8.24 -13.13 -19.29
N GLY A 85 8.66 -13.89 -20.30
CA GLY A 85 9.15 -15.26 -20.10
C GLY A 85 10.39 -15.33 -19.22
N GLU A 86 11.27 -14.32 -19.29
CA GLU A 86 12.42 -14.23 -18.38
C GLU A 86 11.99 -13.89 -16.95
N LEU A 87 11.06 -12.94 -16.76
CA LEU A 87 10.57 -12.55 -15.44
C LEU A 87 9.77 -13.68 -14.77
N GLN A 88 8.91 -14.36 -15.52
CA GLN A 88 8.10 -15.48 -15.03
C GLN A 88 8.92 -16.72 -14.65
N ALA A 89 10.17 -16.82 -15.12
CA ALA A 89 11.09 -17.84 -14.64
C ALA A 89 11.49 -17.62 -13.17
N ASP A 90 11.49 -16.36 -12.72
CA ASP A 90 11.77 -15.98 -11.33
C ASP A 90 10.48 -16.02 -10.49
N CYS A 91 9.43 -15.32 -10.94
CA CYS A 91 8.18 -15.20 -10.21
C CYS A 91 6.97 -14.95 -11.14
N PHE A 92 5.84 -15.59 -10.84
CA PHE A 92 4.59 -15.42 -11.60
C PHE A 92 3.72 -14.28 -11.09
N GLU A 93 3.73 -14.02 -9.77
CA GLU A 93 2.85 -13.05 -9.12
C GLU A 93 3.67 -12.02 -8.35
N TRP A 94 3.78 -10.82 -8.93
CA TRP A 94 4.68 -9.77 -8.43
C TRP A 94 3.98 -8.89 -7.40
N SER A 95 4.75 -8.37 -6.44
CA SER A 95 4.28 -7.30 -5.55
C SER A 95 4.75 -5.95 -6.07
N GLY A 96 4.04 -4.88 -5.71
CA GLY A 96 4.58 -3.53 -5.88
C GLY A 96 5.88 -3.35 -5.10
N ASN A 97 6.78 -2.53 -5.62
CA ASN A 97 8.07 -2.27 -4.98
C ASN A 97 7.87 -1.53 -3.65
N SER A 98 8.34 -2.13 -2.55
CA SER A 98 8.24 -1.61 -1.19
C SER A 98 8.93 -0.26 -0.98
N ASN A 99 9.87 0.12 -1.85
CA ASN A 99 10.53 1.42 -1.82
C ASN A 99 9.69 2.54 -2.43
N ASN A 100 8.57 2.23 -3.11
CA ASN A 100 7.72 3.24 -3.70
C ASN A 100 6.88 3.95 -2.63
N THR A 101 7.18 5.20 -2.28
CA THR A 101 6.46 5.94 -1.22
C THR A 101 4.94 6.09 -1.41
N ASP A 102 4.41 5.86 -2.61
CA ASP A 102 2.99 6.07 -2.96
C ASP A 102 2.02 5.07 -2.31
N TRP A 103 2.51 4.02 -1.64
CA TRP A 103 1.65 3.07 -0.93
C TRP A 103 1.08 3.62 0.38
N TYR A 104 1.67 4.67 0.95
CA TYR A 104 1.05 5.37 2.05
C TYR A 104 -0.01 6.31 1.51
N ASP A 105 -1.23 6.18 2.02
CA ASP A 105 -2.22 7.25 1.89
C ASP A 105 -1.57 8.54 2.41
N ASP A 106 -1.30 9.47 1.50
CA ASP A 106 -0.65 10.74 1.80
C ASP A 106 -1.50 11.53 2.82
N ASP A 107 -2.83 11.36 2.82
CA ASP A 107 -3.70 11.94 3.85
C ASP A 107 -3.45 11.30 5.22
N LEU A 108 -3.20 9.98 5.29
CA LEU A 108 -2.87 9.29 6.54
C LEU A 108 -1.45 9.62 7.01
N TYR A 109 -0.46 9.62 6.11
CA TYR A 109 0.92 9.96 6.43
C TYR A 109 1.03 11.42 6.85
N ASN A 110 0.38 12.34 6.13
CA ASN A 110 0.29 13.74 6.53
C ASN A 110 -0.51 13.88 7.82
N ALA A 111 -1.60 13.16 8.07
CA ALA A 111 -2.31 13.25 9.36
C ALA A 111 -1.38 12.89 10.54
N VAL A 112 -0.50 11.90 10.38
CA VAL A 112 0.45 11.49 11.42
C VAL A 112 1.64 12.45 11.54
N THR A 113 2.15 12.96 10.42
CA THR A 113 3.40 13.74 10.38
C THR A 113 3.21 15.26 10.36
N SER A 114 2.03 15.76 9.97
CA SER A 114 1.69 17.20 9.95
C SER A 114 1.45 17.79 11.33
N SER A 115 1.29 16.96 12.36
CA SER A 115 1.30 17.46 13.73
C SER A 115 2.68 18.06 14.02
N GLU A 116 2.75 19.37 14.25
CA GLU A 116 3.97 20.00 14.76
C GLU A 116 4.45 19.29 16.03
N ALA A 117 5.67 18.75 15.98
CA ALA A 117 6.35 18.02 17.04
C ALA A 117 5.49 16.92 17.73
N PRO A 118 5.10 15.84 17.00
CA PRO A 118 4.22 14.79 17.54
C PRO A 118 4.79 14.14 18.81
N LEU A 119 6.11 13.94 18.82
CA LEU A 119 6.83 13.39 19.97
C LEU A 119 6.73 14.30 21.20
N ALA A 120 6.89 15.61 21.03
CA ALA A 120 6.81 16.56 22.15
C ALA A 120 5.40 16.59 22.76
N LYS A 121 4.35 16.56 21.93
CA LYS A 121 2.96 16.47 22.40
C LYS A 121 2.69 15.14 23.11
N PHE A 122 3.17 14.03 22.56
CA PHE A 122 3.05 12.73 23.20
C PHE A 122 3.71 12.71 24.58
N VAL A 123 4.95 13.22 24.70
CA VAL A 123 5.63 13.33 25.99
C VAL A 123 4.85 14.22 26.97
N GLY A 124 4.38 15.39 26.54
CA GLY A 124 3.58 16.28 27.39
C GLY A 124 2.29 15.62 27.89
N ASN A 125 1.61 14.83 27.04
CA ASN A 125 0.41 14.07 27.44
C ASN A 125 0.74 13.00 28.50
N ILE A 126 1.85 12.28 28.33
CA ILE A 126 2.31 11.29 29.32
C ILE A 126 2.65 11.97 30.66
N GLU A 127 3.27 13.15 30.63
CA GLU A 127 3.54 13.94 31.84
C GLU A 127 2.25 14.41 32.51
N GLY A 128 1.26 14.87 31.74
CA GLY A 128 -0.06 15.23 32.25
C GLY A 128 -0.76 14.05 32.93
N ILE A 129 -0.76 12.87 32.30
CA ILE A 129 -1.33 11.64 32.88
C ILE A 129 -0.60 11.25 34.17
N LYS A 130 0.74 11.35 34.21
CA LYS A 130 1.52 11.10 35.43
C LYS A 130 1.18 12.09 36.54
N SER A 131 1.01 13.37 36.20
CA SER A 131 0.62 14.40 37.16
C SER A 131 -0.78 14.13 37.73
N LEU A 132 -1.72 13.65 36.92
CA LEU A 132 -3.05 13.27 37.37
C LEU A 132 -3.01 12.01 38.25
N ALA A 133 -2.18 11.03 37.91
CA ALA A 133 -2.03 9.82 38.69
C ALA A 133 -1.38 10.06 40.06
N ASN A 134 -0.49 11.07 40.15
CA ASN A 134 0.24 11.41 41.37
C ASN A 134 -0.43 12.54 42.20
N GLY A 135 -1.51 13.14 41.70
CA GLY A 135 -2.26 14.15 42.42
C GLY A 135 -3.19 13.53 43.47
N GLU A 136 -3.18 14.05 44.70
CA GLU A 136 -4.20 13.72 45.70
C GLU A 136 -5.52 14.43 45.32
N PHE A 137 -6.52 13.65 44.93
CA PHE A 137 -7.86 14.19 44.61
C PHE A 137 -8.62 14.52 45.91
N GLU A 138 -8.61 15.77 46.35
CA GLU A 138 -9.51 16.29 47.41
C GLU A 138 -10.88 16.71 46.84
N GLY A 139 -11.55 15.81 46.12
CA GLY A 139 -12.90 16.04 45.63
C GLY A 139 -13.75 14.78 45.76
N GLU A 140 -14.95 14.92 46.35
CA GLU A 140 -15.94 13.84 46.34
C GLU A 140 -16.14 13.34 44.91
N ARG A 141 -15.87 12.04 44.70
CA ARG A 141 -16.17 11.35 43.45
C ARG A 141 -17.67 11.45 43.21
N LYS A 142 -18.10 12.35 42.33
CA LYS A 142 -19.47 12.33 41.81
C LYS A 142 -19.58 11.13 40.88
N ASP A 143 -20.16 10.06 41.39
CA ASP A 143 -20.62 8.93 40.59
C ASP A 143 -21.69 9.43 39.62
N HIS A 144 -21.27 9.81 38.41
CA HIS A 144 -22.15 9.76 37.27
C HIS A 144 -22.20 8.32 36.78
N SER A 145 -22.80 7.45 37.60
CA SER A 145 -23.28 6.15 37.16
C SER A 145 -24.20 6.43 35.99
N ALA A 146 -23.79 6.05 34.79
CA ALA A 146 -24.67 5.98 33.64
C ALA A 146 -25.88 5.15 34.08
N GLN A 147 -27.02 5.81 34.31
CA GLN A 147 -28.26 5.09 34.52
C GLN A 147 -28.53 4.32 33.23
N PRO A 148 -28.71 2.99 33.28
CA PRO A 148 -29.10 2.26 32.10
C PRO A 148 -30.52 2.73 31.76
N SER A 149 -30.64 3.46 30.65
CA SER A 149 -31.91 3.65 29.96
C SER A 149 -32.39 2.26 29.54
N VAL A 150 -33.15 1.59 30.40
CA VAL A 150 -33.99 0.45 30.03
C VAL A 150 -35.09 0.97 29.13
N HIS A 151 -34.82 0.99 27.82
CA HIS A 151 -35.88 1.02 26.81
C HIS A 151 -36.64 -0.30 26.95
N GLN A 152 -37.80 -0.26 27.62
CA GLN A 152 -38.77 -1.34 27.56
C GLN A 152 -39.36 -1.39 26.15
N CYS A 153 -38.81 -2.26 25.30
CA CYS A 153 -39.48 -2.70 24.08
C CYS A 153 -40.72 -3.51 24.49
N HIS A 154 -41.89 -2.87 24.44
CA HIS A 154 -43.16 -3.58 24.48
C HIS A 154 -43.30 -4.40 23.19
N TYR A 155 -43.07 -5.70 23.28
CA TYR A 155 -43.54 -6.64 22.26
C TYR A 155 -45.06 -6.71 22.34
N SER A 156 -45.73 -6.11 21.34
CA SER A 156 -47.13 -6.36 21.07
C SER A 156 -47.30 -7.79 20.55
N THR A 157 -47.75 -8.69 21.42
CA THR A 157 -48.22 -10.01 21.01
C THR A 157 -49.58 -9.86 20.33
N GLY A 158 -49.56 -9.63 19.02
CA GLY A 158 -50.73 -9.78 18.16
C GLY A 158 -50.90 -11.25 17.79
N ASN A 159 -51.73 -11.99 18.53
CA ASN A 159 -52.46 -13.13 17.97
C ASN A 159 -53.67 -13.48 18.85
N THR A 160 -54.86 -13.03 18.42
CA THR A 160 -56.13 -13.59 18.88
C THR A 160 -56.78 -14.25 17.67
N LEU A 161 -56.82 -15.59 17.72
CA LEU A 161 -57.69 -16.42 16.89
C LEU A 161 -59.02 -16.58 17.63
N CYS A 162 -60.10 -16.50 16.84
CA CYS A 162 -61.54 -16.64 17.18
C CYS A 162 -62.24 -15.41 17.74
#